data_AF-A0AAV0KZD0-F1
#
_entry.id   AF-A0AAV0KZD0-F1
#
_cell.length_a   1.000
_cell.length_b   1.000
_cell.length_c   1.000
_cell.angle_alpha   90.00
_cell.angle_beta   90.00
_cell.angle_gamma   90.00
#
_symmetry.space_group_name_H-M   'P 1'
#
loop_
_entity.id
_entity.type
_entity.pdbx_description
1 polymer ?
#
loop_
_entity_poly.entity_id
_entity_poly.type
_entity_poly.pdbx_seq_one_letter_code
_entity_poly.pdbx_strand_id
1 'polypeptide(L)'
;MDESSPRARRRSALLTWQHIASLPPSLPVVYCGGFNTKKESTTGRFLLGRSREHGSMGDMKDAWPNARVRKNVSLIRTYHGFKGNKQGALEFVKLIFRALCLCWDRQTQDLHIDWILYRGRSLIPSLCEVVSDNIDGFYPSAHYPIFAEFMLPRSVRLVEQPPAPAAAAAAGAEQENQAAS
;
A
#
# COMPACT_ATOMS: atom_id res chain seq x y z
N MET A 1 -10.40 16.49 -5.51
CA MET A 1 -10.65 15.05 -5.76
C MET A 1 -11.61 15.00 -6.91
N ASP A 2 -11.27 14.28 -7.97
CA ASP A 2 -12.18 14.08 -9.09
C ASP A 2 -13.45 13.35 -8.60
N GLU A 3 -14.62 13.94 -8.88
CA GLU A 3 -15.95 13.40 -8.63
C GLU A 3 -16.26 12.14 -9.46
N SER A 4 -15.30 11.66 -10.26
CA SER A 4 -15.26 10.30 -10.80
C SER A 4 -15.86 9.30 -9.81
N SER A 5 -17.04 8.80 -10.21
CA SER A 5 -18.12 8.48 -9.28
C SER A 5 -17.74 7.43 -8.23
N PRO A 6 -18.30 7.51 -7.00
CA PRO A 6 -18.22 6.41 -6.02
C PRO A 6 -18.58 5.03 -6.61
N ARG A 7 -19.43 5.01 -7.65
CA ARG A 7 -19.80 3.82 -8.42
C ARG A 7 -18.60 3.22 -9.17
N ALA A 8 -17.73 4.02 -9.77
CA ALA A 8 -16.53 3.55 -10.44
C ALA A 8 -15.55 2.88 -9.45
N ARG A 9 -15.30 3.52 -8.30
CA ARG A 9 -14.47 2.94 -7.23
C ARG A 9 -15.04 1.63 -6.70
N ARG A 10 -16.35 1.56 -6.47
CA ARG A 10 -17.02 0.34 -6.02
C ARG A 10 -16.91 -0.80 -7.05
N ARG A 11 -17.17 -0.52 -8.33
CA ARG A 11 -17.07 -1.51 -9.41
C ARG A 11 -15.64 -1.99 -9.62
N SER A 12 -14.66 -1.08 -9.58
CA SER A 12 -13.24 -1.42 -9.66
C SER A 12 -12.83 -2.31 -8.47
N ALA A 13 -13.21 -1.96 -7.25
CA ALA A 13 -12.93 -2.79 -6.08
C ALA A 13 -13.57 -4.18 -6.17
N LEU A 14 -14.82 -4.29 -6.65
CA LEU A 14 -15.47 -5.58 -6.88
C LEU A 14 -14.71 -6.41 -7.92
N LEU A 15 -14.35 -5.82 -9.07
CA LEU A 15 -13.62 -6.50 -10.13
C LEU A 15 -12.24 -6.98 -9.65
N THR A 16 -11.48 -6.10 -8.99
CA THR A 16 -10.16 -6.44 -8.45
C THR A 16 -10.28 -7.53 -7.38
N TRP A 17 -11.26 -7.45 -6.49
CA TRP A 17 -11.49 -8.48 -5.49
C TRP A 17 -11.90 -9.82 -6.13
N GLN A 18 -12.76 -9.83 -7.15
CA GLN A 18 -13.13 -11.04 -7.88
C GLN A 18 -11.90 -11.70 -8.51
N HIS A 19 -10.98 -10.91 -9.08
CA HIS A 19 -9.72 -11.43 -9.57
C HIS A 19 -8.89 -12.05 -8.43
N ILE A 20 -8.72 -11.34 -7.30
CA ILE A 20 -7.99 -11.86 -6.13
C ILE A 20 -8.62 -13.15 -5.57
N ALA A 21 -9.94 -13.24 -5.57
CA ALA A 21 -10.71 -14.38 -5.12
C ALA A 21 -10.63 -15.58 -6.09
N SER A 22 -10.36 -15.32 -7.38
CA SER A 22 -10.12 -16.38 -8.37
C SER A 22 -8.74 -17.04 -8.23
N LEU A 23 -7.80 -16.37 -7.56
CA LEU A 23 -6.49 -16.93 -7.27
C LEU A 23 -6.58 -18.01 -6.18
N PRO A 24 -5.64 -18.99 -6.14
CA PRO A 24 -5.63 -20.01 -5.10
C PRO A 24 -5.75 -19.40 -3.68
N PRO A 25 -6.57 -19.97 -2.79
CA PRO A 25 -6.74 -19.45 -1.43
C PRO A 25 -5.44 -19.43 -0.61
N SER A 26 -4.52 -20.34 -0.92
CA SER A 26 -3.18 -20.41 -0.31
C SER A 26 -2.19 -19.40 -0.86
N LEU A 27 -2.46 -18.78 -2.02
CA LEU A 27 -1.58 -17.79 -2.62
C LEU A 27 -1.62 -16.48 -1.81
N PRO A 28 -0.50 -16.01 -1.26
CA PRO A 28 -0.45 -14.74 -0.57
C PRO A 28 -0.54 -13.59 -1.57
N VAL A 29 -1.35 -12.57 -1.26
CA VAL A 29 -1.57 -11.42 -2.14
C VAL A 29 -1.34 -10.14 -1.36
N VAL A 30 -0.63 -9.20 -1.96
CA VAL A 30 -0.55 -7.80 -1.52
C VAL A 30 -1.17 -6.94 -2.61
N TYR A 31 -2.06 -6.02 -2.22
CA TYR A 31 -2.74 -5.09 -3.09
C TYR A 31 -2.59 -3.67 -2.54
N CYS A 32 -1.85 -2.83 -3.25
CA CYS A 32 -1.54 -1.47 -2.85
C CYS A 32 -2.04 -0.45 -3.87
N GLY A 33 -2.37 0.76 -3.41
CA GLY A 33 -2.69 1.87 -4.30
C GLY A 33 -3.33 3.05 -3.60
N GLY A 34 -3.51 4.14 -4.36
CA GLY A 34 -4.32 5.28 -3.98
C GLY A 34 -5.79 5.02 -4.31
N PHE A 35 -6.59 4.64 -3.31
CA PHE A 35 -7.99 4.26 -3.46
C PHE A 35 -8.92 5.47 -3.63
N ASN A 36 -8.41 6.69 -3.44
CA ASN A 36 -9.15 7.94 -3.54
C ASN A 36 -10.44 7.96 -2.68
N THR A 37 -10.42 7.24 -1.57
CA THR A 37 -11.52 7.18 -0.61
C THR A 37 -11.01 6.70 0.74
N LYS A 38 -11.84 6.76 1.78
CA LYS A 38 -11.51 6.34 3.15
C LYS A 38 -11.96 4.89 3.39
N LYS A 39 -11.35 4.22 4.37
CA LYS A 39 -11.66 2.82 4.71
C LYS A 39 -13.13 2.63 5.09
N GLU A 40 -13.75 3.66 5.67
CA GLU A 40 -15.17 3.61 6.05
C GLU A 40 -16.15 3.91 4.91
N SER A 41 -15.66 4.20 3.72
CA SER A 41 -16.48 4.26 2.51
C SER A 41 -17.03 2.88 2.14
N THR A 42 -18.04 2.84 1.27
CA THR A 42 -18.57 1.56 0.74
C THR A 42 -17.50 0.69 0.10
N THR A 43 -16.56 1.29 -0.64
CA THR A 43 -15.42 0.59 -1.27
C THR A 43 -14.47 0.00 -0.23
N GLY A 44 -14.07 0.79 0.77
CA GLY A 44 -13.14 0.33 1.80
C GLY A 44 -13.76 -0.76 2.67
N ARG A 45 -15.02 -0.56 3.10
CA ARG A 45 -15.77 -1.55 3.87
C ARG A 45 -15.94 -2.86 3.11
N PHE A 46 -16.19 -2.80 1.81
CA PHE A 46 -16.28 -4.00 0.98
C PHE A 46 -14.95 -4.76 0.94
N LEU A 47 -13.85 -4.09 0.56
CA LEU A 47 -12.53 -4.73 0.44
C LEU A 47 -12.06 -5.36 1.76
N LEU A 48 -12.36 -4.69 2.89
CA LEU A 48 -12.00 -5.14 4.23
C LEU A 48 -12.98 -6.17 4.83
N GLY A 49 -13.97 -6.65 4.06
CA GLY A 49 -14.96 -7.63 4.52
C GLY A 49 -15.95 -7.12 5.56
N ARG A 50 -16.11 -5.79 5.68
CA ARG A 50 -17.05 -5.10 6.59
C ARG A 50 -18.39 -4.78 5.94
N SER A 51 -18.56 -5.08 4.64
CA SER A 51 -19.82 -4.99 3.90
C SER A 51 -19.85 -5.93 2.70
N ARG A 52 -21.04 -6.19 2.18
CA ARG A 52 -21.26 -6.98 0.96
C ARG A 52 -21.56 -6.10 -0.23
N GLU A 53 -21.13 -6.52 -1.42
CA GLU A 53 -21.48 -5.91 -2.70
C GLU A 53 -21.86 -7.04 -3.68
N HIS A 54 -23.06 -7.00 -4.26
CA HIS A 54 -23.59 -8.03 -5.17
C HIS A 54 -23.44 -9.48 -4.64
N GLY A 55 -23.74 -9.67 -3.35
CA GLY A 55 -23.62 -10.99 -2.67
C GLY A 55 -22.18 -11.42 -2.33
N SER A 56 -21.18 -10.72 -2.85
CA SER A 56 -19.77 -10.94 -2.56
C SER A 56 -19.33 -10.15 -1.33
N MET A 57 -18.31 -10.64 -0.62
CA MET A 57 -17.74 -10.00 0.56
C MET A 57 -16.23 -10.06 0.47
N GLY A 58 -15.57 -8.91 0.61
CA GLY A 58 -14.12 -8.89 0.67
C GLY A 58 -13.57 -9.65 1.88
N ASP A 59 -12.29 -9.96 1.83
CA ASP A 59 -11.57 -10.71 2.87
C ASP A 59 -10.14 -10.17 3.08
N MET A 60 -9.85 -9.00 2.52
CA MET A 60 -8.54 -8.38 2.63
C MET A 60 -8.36 -7.78 4.02
N LYS A 61 -7.11 -7.78 4.50
CA LYS A 61 -6.69 -7.10 5.73
C LYS A 61 -5.85 -5.89 5.36
N ASP A 62 -5.88 -4.86 6.19
CA ASP A 62 -5.03 -3.67 6.01
C ASP A 62 -3.74 -3.79 6.82
N ALA A 63 -2.59 -3.54 6.19
CA ALA A 63 -1.29 -3.57 6.84
C ALA A 63 -1.18 -2.53 7.95
N TRP A 64 -1.75 -1.32 7.78
CA TRP A 64 -1.60 -0.24 8.75
C TRP A 64 -2.06 -0.60 10.17
N PRO A 65 -3.31 -1.03 10.42
CA PRO A 65 -3.75 -1.41 11.76
C PRO A 65 -3.25 -2.78 12.22
N ASN A 66 -2.82 -3.65 11.31
CA ASN A 66 -2.39 -5.01 11.65
C ASN A 66 -0.87 -5.13 11.89
N ALA A 67 -0.09 -4.09 11.56
CA ALA A 67 1.36 -4.11 11.79
C ALA A 67 1.70 -4.11 13.27
N ARG A 68 2.68 -4.93 13.64
CA ARG A 68 3.18 -5.01 15.03
C ARG A 68 3.74 -3.67 15.51
N VAL A 69 4.47 -2.98 14.65
CA VAL A 69 5.04 -1.65 14.94
C VAL A 69 4.51 -0.64 13.92
N ARG A 70 4.11 0.54 14.39
CA ARG A 70 3.65 1.64 13.54
C ARG A 70 4.45 2.90 13.82
N LYS A 71 4.96 3.55 12.79
CA LYS A 71 5.66 4.84 12.88
C LYS A 71 4.82 5.96 12.29
N ASN A 72 5.03 7.17 12.78
CA ASN A 72 4.32 8.39 12.35
C ASN A 72 2.79 8.25 12.47
N VAL A 73 2.32 7.63 13.56
CA VAL A 73 0.89 7.37 13.82
C VAL A 73 0.06 8.66 13.92
N SER A 74 0.70 9.79 14.22
CA SER A 74 0.07 11.12 14.20
C SER A 74 -0.35 11.58 12.81
N LEU A 75 0.21 11.01 11.73
CA LEU A 75 -0.19 11.28 10.36
C LEU A 75 -1.40 10.42 9.99
N ILE A 76 -2.58 10.88 10.37
CA ILE A 76 -3.86 10.28 10.00
C ILE A 76 -4.24 10.50 8.53
N ARG A 77 -3.55 11.35 7.77
CA ARG A 77 -3.76 11.51 6.32
C ARG A 77 -2.50 11.21 5.55
N THR A 78 -2.67 10.56 4.40
CA THR A 78 -1.61 10.36 3.41
C THR A 78 -1.57 11.52 2.40
N TYR A 79 -2.70 12.04 1.97
CA TYR A 79 -2.75 13.21 1.08
C TYR A 79 -2.49 14.53 1.83
N HIS A 80 -1.54 15.31 1.34
CA HIS A 80 -1.16 16.62 1.89
C HIS A 80 -0.97 17.73 0.83
N GLY A 81 -1.13 17.44 -0.47
CA GLY A 81 -1.13 18.45 -1.53
C GLY A 81 0.13 19.31 -1.56
N PHE A 82 1.31 18.71 -1.35
CA PHE A 82 2.62 19.36 -1.23
C PHE A 82 2.81 20.33 -0.05
N LYS A 83 1.82 20.48 0.83
CA LYS A 83 1.89 21.41 1.97
C LYS A 83 2.50 20.81 3.23
N GLY A 84 2.66 19.49 3.29
CA GLY A 84 3.24 18.82 4.44
C GLY A 84 2.41 18.92 5.71
N ASN A 85 1.08 18.86 5.59
CA ASN A 85 0.13 19.20 6.65
C ASN A 85 0.67 18.90 8.05
N LYS A 86 0.90 19.95 8.85
CA LYS A 86 1.03 19.83 10.30
C LYS A 86 -0.33 19.34 10.79
N GLN A 87 -0.50 18.03 10.93
CA GLN A 87 -1.69 17.41 11.52
C GLN A 87 -1.66 17.75 13.01
N GLY A 88 -1.98 19.02 13.31
CA GLY A 88 -1.69 19.67 14.58
C GLY A 88 -2.64 19.26 15.71
N ALA A 89 -2.55 19.99 16.81
CA ALA A 89 -3.28 19.70 18.05
C ALA A 89 -4.79 19.41 17.85
N LEU A 90 -5.45 20.05 16.88
CA LEU A 90 -6.87 19.82 16.60
C LEU A 90 -7.18 18.41 16.06
N GLU A 91 -6.35 17.87 15.15
CA GLU A 91 -6.56 16.51 14.65
C GLU A 91 -6.21 15.48 15.74
N PHE A 92 -5.21 15.78 16.59
CA PHE A 92 -4.88 14.99 17.77
C PHE A 92 -6.02 15.01 18.82
N VAL A 93 -6.66 16.15 19.04
CA VAL A 93 -7.85 16.26 19.89
C VAL A 93 -9.03 15.50 19.29
N LYS A 94 -9.23 15.53 17.96
CA LYS A 94 -10.25 14.70 17.29
C LYS A 94 -9.97 13.21 17.46
N LEU A 95 -8.71 12.78 17.43
CA LEU A 95 -8.29 11.41 17.72
C LEU A 95 -8.61 11.02 19.16
N ILE A 96 -8.28 11.88 20.13
CA ILE A 96 -8.60 11.68 21.55
C ILE A 96 -10.10 11.59 21.77
N PHE A 97 -10.88 12.52 21.20
CA PHE A 97 -12.33 12.52 21.33
C PHE A 97 -12.94 11.24 20.70
N ARG A 98 -12.47 10.82 19.53
CA ARG A 98 -12.88 9.53 18.93
C ARG A 98 -12.50 8.32 19.78
N ALA A 99 -11.35 8.36 20.46
CA ALA A 99 -10.90 7.29 21.33
C ALA A 99 -11.71 7.23 22.64
N LEU A 100 -12.07 8.39 23.20
CA LEU A 100 -12.79 8.52 24.46
C LEU A 100 -14.31 8.32 24.30
N CYS A 101 -14.90 8.73 23.19
CA CYS A 101 -16.35 8.62 22.96
C CYS A 101 -16.83 7.21 22.52
N LEU A 102 -16.01 6.17 22.72
CA LEU A 102 -16.43 4.75 22.70
C LEU A 102 -17.44 4.39 21.60
N CYS A 103 -17.17 4.73 20.34
CA CYS A 103 -17.91 4.18 19.21
C CYS A 103 -17.03 4.23 17.96
N TRP A 104 -16.82 3.07 17.37
CA TRP A 104 -16.17 2.82 16.08
C TRP A 104 -14.66 2.56 16.12
N ASP A 105 -14.33 1.27 16.35
CA ASP A 105 -13.07 0.59 16.02
C ASP A 105 -11.77 1.39 16.27
N ARG A 106 -11.15 1.15 17.43
CA ARG A 106 -9.83 1.67 17.82
C ARG A 106 -8.74 1.37 16.78
N GLN A 107 -8.94 0.43 15.86
CA GLN A 107 -7.99 0.14 14.77
C GLN A 107 -8.10 1.11 13.58
N THR A 108 -9.22 1.81 13.35
CA THR A 108 -9.42 2.67 12.15
C THR A 108 -9.67 4.14 12.49
N GLN A 109 -8.73 4.77 13.21
CA GLN A 109 -8.77 6.23 13.41
C GLN A 109 -8.08 7.03 12.31
N ASP A 110 -7.42 6.36 11.36
CA ASP A 110 -6.78 7.01 10.23
C ASP A 110 -7.79 7.41 9.13
N LEU A 111 -7.43 8.43 8.38
CA LEU A 111 -8.10 8.94 7.20
C LEU A 111 -7.22 8.72 5.96
N HIS A 112 -6.43 7.65 5.95
CA HIS A 112 -5.59 7.29 4.81
C HIS A 112 -6.46 7.01 3.60
N ILE A 113 -6.02 7.45 2.43
CA ILE A 113 -6.64 7.13 1.15
C ILE A 113 -5.74 6.27 0.25
N ASP A 114 -4.51 6.06 0.70
CA ASP A 114 -3.55 5.13 0.13
C ASP A 114 -3.45 3.97 1.11
N TRP A 115 -3.60 2.72 0.65
CA TRP A 115 -3.64 1.56 1.53
C TRP A 115 -2.72 0.45 1.02
N ILE A 116 -2.28 -0.40 1.94
CA ILE A 116 -1.61 -1.66 1.64
C ILE A 116 -2.49 -2.78 2.20
N LEU A 117 -3.25 -3.42 1.32
CA LEU A 117 -4.14 -4.51 1.66
C LEU A 117 -3.43 -5.85 1.40
N TYR A 118 -3.76 -6.88 2.17
CA TYR A 118 -3.18 -8.21 2.00
C TYR A 118 -4.18 -9.34 2.28
N ARG A 119 -3.95 -10.48 1.63
CA ARG A 119 -4.65 -11.76 1.84
C ARG A 119 -3.64 -12.89 2.03
N GLY A 120 -3.96 -13.83 2.89
CA GLY A 120 -3.11 -14.99 3.18
C GLY A 120 -2.52 -14.95 4.59
N ARG A 121 -2.37 -16.12 5.22
CA ARG A 121 -1.91 -16.25 6.62
C ARG A 121 -0.38 -16.14 6.77
N SER A 122 0.35 -16.28 5.68
CA SER A 122 1.81 -16.21 5.64
C SER A 122 2.34 -14.78 5.67
N LEU A 123 1.54 -13.78 5.35
CA LEU A 123 1.93 -12.37 5.38
C LEU A 123 1.66 -11.80 6.77
N ILE A 124 2.74 -11.54 7.52
CA ILE A 124 2.65 -10.95 8.86
C ILE A 124 3.29 -9.56 8.80
N PRO A 125 2.51 -8.47 8.82
CA PRO A 125 3.08 -7.12 8.80
C PRO A 125 3.86 -6.84 10.10
N SER A 126 5.18 -6.67 9.99
CA SER A 126 6.08 -6.37 11.13
C SER A 126 6.14 -4.89 11.44
N LEU A 127 6.20 -4.05 10.39
CA LEU A 127 6.33 -2.60 10.47
C LEU A 127 5.39 -1.96 9.45
N CYS A 128 4.75 -0.85 9.82
CA CYS A 128 4.09 0.04 8.88
C CYS A 128 4.40 1.50 9.23
N GLU A 129 4.67 2.32 8.22
CA GLU A 129 5.15 3.69 8.38
C GLU A 129 4.52 4.59 7.32
N VAL A 130 4.04 5.77 7.75
CA VAL A 130 3.75 6.86 6.81
C VAL A 130 5.05 7.64 6.65
N VAL A 131 5.68 7.55 5.49
CA VAL A 131 6.96 8.20 5.21
C VAL A 131 6.70 9.68 4.93
N SER A 132 7.31 10.55 5.74
CA SER A 132 7.06 12.00 5.70
C SER A 132 8.29 12.83 5.36
N ASP A 133 9.20 12.23 4.60
CA ASP A 133 10.46 12.86 4.21
C ASP A 133 10.19 14.17 3.44
N ASN A 134 10.93 15.19 3.83
CA ASN A 134 10.93 16.51 3.22
C ASN A 134 12.38 16.85 2.87
N ILE A 135 12.64 17.07 1.59
CA ILE A 135 13.98 17.30 1.04
C ILE A 135 14.05 18.77 0.66
N ASP A 136 14.91 19.53 1.34
CA ASP A 136 15.13 20.95 1.09
C ASP A 136 13.85 21.81 1.11
N GLY A 137 12.89 21.47 1.98
CA GLY A 137 11.60 22.16 2.07
C GLY A 137 10.51 21.59 1.16
N PHE A 138 10.85 20.66 0.27
CA PHE A 138 9.93 20.08 -0.71
C PHE A 138 9.55 18.64 -0.41
N TYR A 139 8.29 18.32 -0.69
CA TYR A 139 7.82 16.94 -0.67
C TYR A 139 7.93 16.33 -2.08
N PRO A 140 8.48 15.11 -2.21
CA PRO A 140 8.59 14.44 -3.51
C PRO A 140 7.24 14.19 -4.21
N SER A 141 6.14 14.12 -3.45
CA SER A 141 4.79 13.88 -3.94
C SER A 141 3.76 14.67 -3.13
N ALA A 142 2.53 14.79 -3.65
CA ALA A 142 1.38 15.33 -2.91
C ALA A 142 0.84 14.36 -1.84
N HIS A 143 1.30 13.10 -1.86
CA HIS A 143 0.96 12.05 -0.93
C HIS A 143 2.20 11.59 -0.16
N TYR A 144 2.03 11.32 1.13
CA TYR A 144 2.97 10.54 1.92
C TYR A 144 2.89 9.07 1.50
N PRO A 145 4.01 8.43 1.11
CA PRO A 145 4.05 7.01 0.88
C PRO A 145 3.70 6.24 2.16
N ILE A 146 2.96 5.13 2.02
CA ILE A 146 2.87 4.12 3.07
C ILE A 146 3.91 3.05 2.78
N PHE A 147 4.75 2.78 3.76
CA PHE A 147 5.70 1.68 3.77
C PHE A 147 5.18 0.56 4.68
N ALA A 148 5.28 -0.68 4.24
CA ALA A 148 5.00 -1.84 5.08
C ALA A 148 6.05 -2.94 4.87
N GLU A 149 6.52 -3.49 5.97
CA GLU A 149 7.38 -4.67 5.99
C GLU A 149 6.55 -5.89 6.38
N PHE A 150 6.70 -6.97 5.63
CA PHE A 150 6.06 -8.25 5.91
C PHE A 150 7.11 -9.30 6.25
N MET A 151 6.92 -10.00 7.35
CA MET A 151 7.63 -11.24 7.62
C MET A 151 6.98 -12.35 6.80
N LEU A 152 7.82 -13.08 6.06
CA LEU A 152 7.44 -14.28 5.33
C LEU A 152 7.77 -15.54 6.15
N PRO A 153 7.06 -16.66 5.94
CA PRO A 153 7.41 -17.93 6.57
C PRO A 153 8.79 -18.39 6.12
N ARG A 154 9.51 -19.10 7.00
CA ARG A 154 10.84 -19.66 6.70
C ARG A 154 10.85 -20.67 5.54
N SER A 155 9.69 -21.21 5.17
CA SER A 155 9.53 -22.11 4.03
C SER A 155 9.61 -21.40 2.67
N VAL A 156 9.52 -20.07 2.64
CA VAL A 156 9.66 -19.31 1.39
C VAL A 156 11.13 -19.35 0.96
N ARG A 157 11.38 -19.90 -0.22
CA ARG A 157 12.68 -19.86 -0.89
C ARG A 157 12.66 -18.69 -1.88
N LEU A 158 13.71 -17.89 -1.88
CA LEU A 158 13.96 -16.95 -2.96
C LEU A 158 14.17 -17.75 -4.24
N VAL A 159 13.42 -17.41 -5.29
CA VAL A 159 13.73 -17.88 -6.63
C VAL A 159 15.01 -17.17 -7.03
N GLU A 160 16.06 -17.93 -7.33
CA GLU A 160 17.33 -17.39 -7.79
C GLU A 160 17.08 -16.56 -9.07
N GLN A 161 17.59 -15.34 -9.10
CA GLN A 161 17.46 -14.48 -10.27
C GLN A 161 18.14 -15.18 -11.46
N PRO A 162 17.53 -15.24 -12.66
CA PRO A 162 18.22 -15.73 -13.84
C PRO A 162 19.54 -14.97 -13.99
N PRO A 163 20.65 -15.63 -14.37
CA PRO A 163 21.90 -14.92 -14.58
C PRO A 163 21.65 -13.78 -15.56
N ALA A 164 22.13 -12.59 -15.20
CA ALA A 164 22.11 -11.44 -16.11
C ALA A 164 22.67 -11.91 -17.47
N PRO A 165 22.07 -11.51 -18.61
CA PRO A 165 22.59 -11.90 -19.91
C PRO A 165 24.07 -11.52 -19.94
N ALA A 166 24.93 -12.53 -20.07
CA ALA A 166 26.36 -12.33 -20.19
C ALA A 166 26.58 -11.30 -21.30
N ALA A 167 27.35 -10.25 -21.00
CA ALA A 167 27.76 -9.25 -21.97
C ALA A 167 28.43 -9.96 -23.15
N ALA A 168 27.64 -10.28 -24.17
CA ALA A 168 28.11 -10.89 -25.39
C ALA A 168 28.80 -9.80 -26.21
N ALA A 169 30.08 -10.05 -26.48
CA ALA A 169 30.87 -9.45 -27.55
C ALA A 169 31.28 -7.97 -27.39
N ALA A 170 32.28 -7.73 -26.54
CA ALA A 170 33.26 -6.65 -26.74
C ALA A 170 34.68 -7.21 -26.95
N ALA A 171 34.79 -8.35 -27.63
CA ALA A 171 36.05 -8.94 -28.09
C ALA A 171 35.98 -9.10 -29.62
N GLY A 172 36.15 -7.99 -30.32
CA GLY A 172 36.08 -7.93 -31.78
C GLY A 172 36.63 -6.62 -32.35
N ALA A 173 37.58 -5.99 -31.65
CA ALA A 173 38.22 -4.75 -32.08
C ALA A 173 39.72 -4.82 -31.80
N GLU A 174 40.41 -5.80 -32.37
CA GLU A 174 41.88 -5.87 -32.33
C GLU A 174 42.44 -6.79 -33.43
N GLN A 175 42.08 -6.55 -34.70
CA GLN A 175 42.78 -7.18 -35.84
C GLN A 175 42.45 -6.50 -37.18
N GLU A 176 42.75 -5.21 -37.31
CA GLU A 176 42.78 -4.56 -38.62
C GLU A 176 43.72 -3.33 -38.59
N ASN A 177 45.00 -3.54 -38.26
CA ASN A 177 46.04 -2.55 -38.56
C ASN A 177 47.44 -3.17 -38.69
N GLN A 178 47.59 -4.19 -39.53
CA GLN A 178 48.88 -4.68 -40.03
C GLN A 178 48.73 -5.15 -41.48
N ALA A 179 48.34 -4.25 -42.39
CA ALA A 179 48.43 -4.48 -43.83
C ALA A 179 48.45 -3.14 -44.57
N ALA A 180 49.45 -2.31 -44.30
CA ALA A 180 49.84 -1.21 -45.18
C ALA A 180 51.35 -0.97 -44.99
N SER A 181 52.14 -1.61 -45.85
CA SER A 181 53.52 -1.25 -46.20
C SER A 181 53.67 -1.46 -47.69
#